data_AF-A0A9P6ILQ6-F1
#
_entry.id   AF-A0A9P6ILQ6-F1
#
_cell.length_a   1.000
_cell.length_b   1.000
_cell.length_c   1.000
_cell.angle_alpha   90.00
_cell.angle_beta   90.00
_cell.angle_gamma   90.00
#
_symmetry.space_group_name_H-M   'P 1'
#
loop_
_entity.id
_entity.type
_entity.pdbx_description
1 polymer ?
#
loop_
_entity_poly.entity_id
_entity_poly.type
_entity_poly.pdbx_seq_one_letter_code
_entity_poly.pdbx_strand_id
1 'polypeptide(L)'
;EKDGKVFIYCSDNTSYEGDILVGADGTYSGVRQSFYKQLDAIGELPKSDLEDFEVGSAAMVGVAEPKDPEKYPQLKDKFCHFSNVMGRASDRGWSAMNAPDNQICWVASTALPKTSGKAQLFRNSEWGPESIDTTYKEFENLPCPWVMLPGAGLGTLGYEQLIFARSKLYEVLQNRVPAHMISRNKRVLRITEKDNKIHIHRSDNTHYQGNILIGADGTHSGVRHSLFKQLEDQGLLPKEDSKDFVIDAVVMVAIAELATAEELEKYPQLKGDVCHFSNLMEGDSSRVALVVSLPNNQICWTVAEEISENEVGEAQQFRNTEWEPMSIDDMYKDFENTLCPWGGKMGEIMESAQGSVNVERKLNHGRTVLMGEV
;
A
#
# COMPACT_ATOMS: atom_id res chain seq x y z
N GLU A 1 -18.50 15.00 -25.84
CA GLU A 1 -19.51 13.97 -26.14
C GLU A 1 -20.27 14.38 -27.40
N LYS A 2 -20.71 13.43 -28.23
CA LYS A 2 -21.58 13.72 -29.39
C LYS A 2 -22.56 12.57 -29.57
N ASP A 3 -23.85 12.87 -29.65
CA ASP A 3 -24.93 11.89 -29.86
C ASP A 3 -24.95 10.74 -28.84
N GLY A 4 -24.62 11.03 -27.57
CA GLY A 4 -24.56 10.04 -26.48
C GLY A 4 -23.34 9.11 -26.54
N LYS A 5 -22.37 9.41 -27.42
CA LYS A 5 -21.10 8.69 -27.56
C LYS A 5 -19.94 9.56 -27.09
N VAL A 6 -18.93 8.91 -26.54
CA VAL A 6 -17.66 9.51 -26.17
C VAL A 6 -16.64 9.25 -27.27
N PHE A 7 -15.91 10.30 -27.66
CA PHE A 7 -14.83 10.23 -28.64
C PHE A 7 -13.50 10.48 -27.94
N ILE A 8 -12.56 9.57 -28.11
CA ILE A 8 -11.21 9.64 -27.54
C ILE A 8 -10.26 9.97 -28.68
N TYR A 9 -9.46 11.02 -28.52
CA TYR A 9 -8.40 11.40 -29.47
C TYR A 9 -7.05 11.19 -28.81
N CYS A 10 -6.21 10.36 -29.41
CA CYS A 10 -4.91 9.99 -28.90
C CYS A 10 -3.81 10.89 -29.47
N SER A 11 -2.67 10.98 -28.78
CA SER A 11 -1.53 11.82 -29.20
C SER A 11 -0.86 11.36 -30.50
N ASP A 12 -1.08 10.12 -30.91
CA ASP A 12 -0.64 9.56 -32.19
C ASP A 12 -1.63 9.86 -33.36
N ASN A 13 -2.63 10.71 -33.11
CA ASN A 13 -3.74 11.05 -34.01
C ASN A 13 -4.72 9.90 -34.30
N THR A 14 -4.67 8.80 -33.54
CA THR A 14 -5.76 7.80 -33.58
C THR A 14 -6.98 8.31 -32.82
N SER A 15 -8.15 7.74 -33.13
CA SER A 15 -9.40 8.08 -32.45
C SER A 15 -10.26 6.85 -32.22
N TYR A 16 -10.96 6.83 -31.09
CA TYR A 16 -11.85 5.74 -30.69
C TYR A 16 -13.23 6.32 -30.31
N GLU A 17 -14.27 5.52 -30.50
CA GLU A 17 -15.66 5.83 -30.11
C GLU A 17 -16.13 4.80 -29.10
N GLY A 18 -16.80 5.24 -28.04
CA GLY A 18 -17.35 4.35 -27.02
C GLY A 18 -18.60 4.92 -26.34
N ASP A 19 -19.38 4.05 -25.71
CA ASP A 19 -20.55 4.42 -24.91
C ASP A 19 -20.18 4.91 -23.50
N ILE A 20 -19.08 4.40 -22.96
CA ILE A 20 -18.62 4.70 -21.60
C ILE A 20 -17.14 5.04 -21.68
N LEU A 21 -16.74 6.12 -21.01
CA LEU A 21 -15.34 6.47 -20.81
C LEU A 21 -14.99 6.37 -19.33
N VAL A 22 -13.96 5.58 -19.01
CA VAL A 22 -13.43 5.46 -17.65
C VAL A 22 -12.03 6.07 -17.61
N GLY A 23 -11.86 7.18 -16.89
CA GLY A 23 -10.56 7.82 -16.70
C GLY A 23 -9.74 7.10 -15.62
N ALA A 24 -8.74 6.31 -16.01
CA ALA A 24 -7.81 5.61 -15.12
C ALA A 24 -6.34 6.06 -15.32
N ASP A 25 -6.14 7.27 -15.84
CA ASP A 25 -4.88 7.88 -16.28
C ASP A 25 -4.20 8.77 -15.20
N GLY A 26 -4.58 8.57 -13.94
CA GLY A 26 -3.87 9.12 -12.77
C GLY A 26 -4.09 10.61 -12.51
N THR A 27 -3.21 11.20 -11.70
CA THR A 27 -3.33 12.58 -11.18
C THR A 27 -3.35 13.64 -12.29
N TYR A 28 -2.73 13.36 -13.44
CA TYR A 28 -2.70 14.26 -14.60
C TYR A 28 -3.60 13.76 -15.74
N SER A 29 -4.70 13.11 -15.37
CA SER A 29 -5.66 12.52 -16.31
C SER A 29 -6.14 13.50 -17.39
N GLY A 30 -5.84 13.18 -18.65
CA GLY A 30 -6.36 13.90 -19.82
C GLY A 30 -7.88 13.73 -19.95
N VAL A 31 -8.40 12.57 -19.55
CA VAL A 31 -9.84 12.29 -19.49
C VAL A 31 -10.54 13.26 -18.53
N ARG A 32 -10.05 13.35 -17.28
CA ARG A 32 -10.58 14.26 -16.26
C ARG A 32 -10.51 15.71 -16.71
N GLN A 33 -9.38 16.14 -17.27
CA GLN A 33 -9.22 17.51 -17.77
C GLN A 33 -10.21 17.83 -18.90
N SER A 34 -10.43 16.91 -19.83
CA SER A 34 -11.41 17.07 -20.91
C SER A 34 -12.84 17.15 -20.38
N PHE A 35 -13.16 16.30 -19.39
CA PHE A 35 -14.47 16.29 -18.76
C PHE A 35 -14.73 17.58 -17.96
N TYR A 36 -13.73 18.05 -17.20
CA TYR A 36 -13.82 19.31 -16.46
C TYR A 36 -14.03 20.50 -17.37
N LYS A 37 -13.32 20.57 -18.51
CA LYS A 37 -13.56 21.61 -19.52
C LYS A 37 -15.00 21.59 -20.04
N GLN A 38 -15.56 20.41 -20.29
CA GLN A 38 -16.95 20.27 -20.75
C GLN A 38 -17.95 20.70 -19.68
N LEU A 39 -17.78 20.24 -18.44
CA LEU A 39 -18.62 20.61 -17.30
C LEU A 39 -18.54 22.11 -16.97
N ASP A 40 -17.34 22.70 -17.03
CA ASP A 40 -17.13 24.13 -16.80
C ASP A 40 -17.83 24.97 -17.88
N ALA A 41 -17.73 24.54 -19.14
CA ALA A 41 -18.39 25.22 -20.26
C ALA A 41 -19.93 25.24 -20.14
N ILE A 42 -20.53 24.26 -19.47
CA ILE A 42 -21.99 24.21 -19.20
C ILE A 42 -22.36 24.72 -17.80
N GLY A 43 -21.39 25.16 -17.00
CA GLY A 43 -21.60 25.67 -15.64
C GLY A 43 -22.00 24.61 -14.61
N GLU A 44 -21.72 23.33 -14.88
CA GLU A 44 -22.05 22.21 -13.99
C GLU A 44 -20.82 21.67 -13.22
N LEU A 45 -19.62 22.17 -13.49
CA LEU A 45 -18.43 21.75 -12.74
C LEU A 45 -18.53 22.20 -11.28
N PRO A 46 -18.49 21.28 -10.30
CA PRO A 46 -18.47 21.65 -8.89
C PRO A 46 -17.29 22.56 -8.59
N LYS A 47 -17.50 23.58 -7.75
CA LYS A 47 -16.42 24.52 -7.37
C LYS A 47 -15.19 23.83 -6.78
N SER A 48 -15.39 22.72 -6.06
CA SER A 48 -14.29 21.91 -5.50
C SER A 48 -13.43 21.27 -6.58
N ASP A 49 -13.98 21.00 -7.76
CA ASP A 49 -13.24 20.41 -8.89
C ASP A 49 -12.44 21.46 -9.70
N LEU A 50 -12.73 22.75 -9.48
CA LEU A 50 -11.94 23.87 -9.99
C LEU A 50 -10.70 24.19 -9.13
N GLU A 51 -10.59 23.57 -7.95
CA GLU A 51 -9.45 23.78 -7.07
C GLU A 51 -8.23 23.01 -7.60
N ASP A 52 -7.08 23.66 -7.63
CA ASP A 52 -5.81 23.01 -7.98
C ASP A 52 -5.54 21.84 -7.04
N PHE A 53 -4.88 20.80 -7.55
CA PHE A 53 -4.40 19.72 -6.70
C PHE A 53 -3.46 20.27 -5.62
N GLU A 54 -3.79 19.99 -4.37
CA GLU A 54 -2.90 20.28 -3.25
C GLU A 54 -1.75 19.26 -3.28
N VAL A 55 -0.51 19.74 -3.45
CA VAL A 55 0.67 18.93 -3.16
C VAL A 55 0.64 18.66 -1.66
N GLY A 56 0.33 17.42 -1.26
CA GLY A 56 0.14 17.05 0.13
C GLY A 56 1.43 16.91 0.93
N SER A 57 2.57 16.75 0.26
CA SER A 57 3.88 16.59 0.90
C SER A 57 5.03 16.93 -0.04
N ALA A 58 6.13 17.42 0.54
CA ALA A 58 7.44 17.51 -0.11
C ALA A 58 8.40 16.53 0.55
N ALA A 59 9.36 16.00 -0.20
CA ALA A 59 10.39 15.10 0.32
C ALA A 59 11.77 15.45 -0.25
N MET A 60 12.78 15.30 0.59
CA MET A 60 14.19 15.37 0.26
C MET A 60 14.83 14.01 0.53
N VAL A 61 15.63 13.54 -0.41
CA VAL A 61 16.35 12.27 -0.31
C VAL A 61 17.83 12.50 -0.46
N GLY A 62 18.65 11.68 0.19
CA GLY A 62 20.10 11.76 0.05
C GLY A 62 20.82 10.53 0.54
N VAL A 63 22.12 10.51 0.25
CA VAL A 63 23.08 9.51 0.75
C VAL A 63 24.16 10.26 1.52
N ALA A 64 24.37 9.89 2.77
CA ALA A 64 25.42 10.47 3.58
C ALA A 64 26.79 9.85 3.22
N GLU A 65 27.85 10.65 3.33
CA GLU A 65 29.23 10.15 3.32
C GLU A 65 29.42 9.01 4.34
N PRO A 66 30.35 8.06 4.10
CA PRO A 66 30.65 6.97 5.02
C PRO A 66 30.74 7.42 6.47
N LYS A 67 30.03 6.72 7.36
CA LYS A 67 29.97 7.01 8.80
C LYS A 67 30.73 5.97 9.59
N ASP A 68 31.09 6.34 10.81
CA ASP A 68 31.76 5.46 11.76
C ASP A 68 30.79 4.36 12.25
N PRO A 69 31.05 3.07 11.97
CA PRO A 69 30.20 1.96 12.43
C PRO A 69 30.20 1.79 13.94
N GLU A 70 31.20 2.30 14.68
CA GLU A 70 31.16 2.29 16.15
C GLU A 70 30.11 3.25 16.69
N LYS A 71 29.90 4.38 16.01
CA LYS A 71 28.85 5.36 16.33
C LYS A 71 27.47 4.92 15.83
N TYR A 72 27.42 4.23 14.69
CA TYR A 72 26.19 3.71 14.08
C TYR A 72 26.31 2.20 13.89
N PRO A 73 26.04 1.39 14.94
CA PRO A 73 26.25 -0.06 14.90
C PRO A 73 25.50 -0.78 13.77
N GLN A 74 24.38 -0.23 13.30
CA GLN A 74 23.60 -0.74 12.16
C GLN A 74 24.44 -0.86 10.88
N LEU A 75 25.52 -0.08 10.73
CA LEU A 75 26.42 -0.15 9.59
C LEU A 75 27.35 -1.37 9.63
N LYS A 76 27.52 -2.01 10.80
CA LYS A 76 28.31 -3.24 10.94
C LYS A 76 27.54 -4.47 10.45
N ASP A 77 26.22 -4.34 10.34
CA ASP A 77 25.35 -5.46 9.98
C ASP A 77 25.37 -5.69 8.47
N LYS A 78 25.29 -6.97 8.09
CA LYS A 78 25.25 -7.40 6.67
C LYS A 78 23.86 -7.25 6.04
N PHE A 79 22.88 -6.82 6.81
CA PHE A 79 21.48 -6.68 6.41
C PHE A 79 21.06 -5.22 6.40
N CYS A 80 20.00 -4.91 5.65
CA CYS A 80 19.46 -3.55 5.58
C CYS A 80 18.48 -3.32 6.74
N HIS A 81 18.82 -2.35 7.58
CA HIS A 81 17.95 -1.67 8.53
C HIS A 81 17.24 -0.54 7.83
N PHE A 82 15.93 -0.57 7.82
CA PHE A 82 15.10 0.57 7.43
C PHE A 82 14.36 1.07 8.67
N SER A 83 14.62 2.31 9.06
CA SER A 83 13.94 2.94 10.20
C SER A 83 13.19 4.16 9.72
N ASN A 84 11.89 4.23 9.99
CA ASN A 84 11.05 5.37 9.69
C ASN A 84 10.42 5.91 10.98
N VAL A 85 10.52 7.22 11.14
CA VAL A 85 9.91 7.97 12.24
C VAL A 85 8.82 8.84 11.65
N MET A 86 7.61 8.59 12.10
CA MET A 86 6.45 9.43 11.81
C MET A 86 6.05 10.10 13.11
N GLY A 87 6.27 11.41 13.19
CA GLY A 87 5.85 12.16 14.36
C GLY A 87 4.32 12.19 14.40
N ARG A 88 3.72 11.70 15.49
CA ARG A 88 2.26 11.55 15.63
C ARG A 88 1.50 12.88 15.53
N ALA A 89 2.18 13.97 15.86
CA ALA A 89 1.68 15.33 15.75
C ALA A 89 2.55 16.19 14.79
N SER A 90 3.48 15.59 14.06
CA SER A 90 4.43 16.28 13.19
C SER A 90 3.96 16.21 11.75
N ASP A 91 4.12 17.29 11.00
CA ASP A 91 4.04 17.28 9.54
C ASP A 91 5.25 16.56 8.93
N ARG A 92 6.31 16.35 9.71
CA ARG A 92 7.54 15.74 9.25
C ARG A 92 7.58 14.25 9.50
N GLY A 93 8.01 13.52 8.48
CA GLY A 93 8.49 12.15 8.58
C GLY A 93 9.94 12.08 8.13
N TRP A 94 10.70 11.13 8.64
CA TRP A 94 12.04 10.86 8.11
C TRP A 94 12.39 9.40 8.26
N SER A 95 13.24 8.92 7.37
CA SER A 95 13.74 7.55 7.41
C SER A 95 15.23 7.50 7.18
N ALA A 96 15.88 6.51 7.77
CA ALA A 96 17.29 6.21 7.56
C ALA A 96 17.45 4.72 7.21
N MET A 97 18.38 4.44 6.31
CA MET A 97 18.67 3.10 5.80
C MET A 97 20.18 2.93 5.67
N ASN A 98 20.72 1.78 6.06
CA ASN A 98 22.15 1.54 5.83
C ASN A 98 22.34 1.13 4.37
N ALA A 99 23.40 1.65 3.80
CA ALA A 99 23.84 1.34 2.46
C ALA A 99 25.26 0.75 2.53
N PRO A 100 25.73 0.11 1.45
CA PRO A 100 27.13 -0.31 1.33
C PRO A 100 28.12 0.81 1.68
N ASP A 101 29.36 0.44 1.97
CA ASP A 101 30.46 1.36 2.26
C ASP A 101 30.22 2.26 3.50
N ASN A 102 29.52 1.73 4.50
CA ASN A 102 29.15 2.43 5.74
C ASN A 102 28.35 3.71 5.50
N GLN A 103 27.59 3.78 4.40
CA GLN A 103 26.77 4.95 4.08
C GLN A 103 25.37 4.86 4.70
N ILE A 104 24.71 6.00 4.80
CA ILE A 104 23.32 6.10 5.26
C ILE A 104 22.49 6.78 4.18
N CYS A 105 21.56 6.04 3.58
CA CYS A 105 20.50 6.63 2.77
C CYS A 105 19.44 7.22 3.69
N TRP A 106 18.89 8.36 3.34
CA TRP A 106 17.86 9.01 4.14
C TRP A 106 16.81 9.67 3.28
N VAL A 107 15.61 9.76 3.84
CA VAL A 107 14.51 10.56 3.30
C VAL A 107 13.97 11.42 4.44
N ALA A 108 13.68 12.67 4.15
CA ALA A 108 12.99 13.58 5.04
C ALA A 108 11.82 14.18 4.28
N SER A 109 10.61 14.01 4.81
CA SER A 109 9.38 14.51 4.22
C SER A 109 8.68 15.48 5.16
N THR A 110 7.96 16.44 4.59
CA THR A 110 7.05 17.36 5.29
C THR A 110 5.71 17.33 4.57
N ALA A 111 4.63 17.19 5.33
CA ALA A 111 3.28 17.40 4.86
C ALA A 111 3.05 18.90 4.68
N LEU A 112 2.59 19.31 3.50
CA LEU A 112 2.40 20.73 3.22
C LEU A 112 1.02 21.17 3.71
N PRO A 113 0.89 22.38 4.29
CA PRO A 113 -0.42 22.94 4.58
C PRO A 113 -1.20 23.13 3.29
N LYS A 114 -2.52 22.92 3.34
CA LYS A 114 -3.45 23.14 2.21
C LYS A 114 -3.23 24.46 1.48
N THR A 115 -2.98 25.53 2.24
CA THR A 115 -2.79 26.89 1.73
C THR A 115 -1.52 27.07 0.90
N SER A 116 -0.55 26.16 1.00
CA SER A 116 0.78 26.28 0.41
C SER A 116 0.93 25.58 -0.94
N GLY A 117 -0.01 24.69 -1.30
CA GLY A 117 0.09 23.84 -2.50
C GLY A 117 0.18 24.63 -3.80
N LYS A 118 -0.53 25.77 -3.91
CA LYS A 118 -0.55 26.60 -5.13
C LYS A 118 0.79 27.24 -5.47
N ALA A 119 1.57 27.63 -4.46
CA ALA A 119 2.89 28.24 -4.67
C ALA A 119 3.96 27.19 -5.02
N GLN A 120 3.77 25.92 -4.63
CA GLN A 120 4.77 24.87 -4.84
C GLN A 120 4.70 24.17 -6.20
N LEU A 121 3.54 24.17 -6.88
CA LEU A 121 3.43 23.64 -8.24
C LEU A 121 4.40 24.30 -9.23
N PHE A 122 4.83 25.54 -8.95
CA PHE A 122 5.82 26.30 -9.73
C PHE A 122 7.28 26.07 -9.30
N ARG A 123 7.55 25.44 -8.15
CA ARG A 123 8.92 25.24 -7.64
C ARG A 123 9.68 24.08 -8.27
N ASN A 124 9.07 23.31 -9.17
CA ASN A 124 9.78 22.24 -9.87
C ASN A 124 10.94 22.74 -10.76
N SER A 125 10.95 24.02 -11.16
CA SER A 125 12.11 24.65 -11.81
C SER A 125 13.15 25.24 -10.84
N GLU A 126 12.87 25.24 -9.53
CA GLU A 126 13.66 25.93 -8.48
C GLU A 126 14.38 24.98 -7.50
N TRP A 127 14.51 23.69 -7.82
CA TRP A 127 15.36 22.74 -7.07
C TRP A 127 16.87 23.01 -7.25
N GLY A 128 17.27 24.27 -7.34
CA GLY A 128 18.66 24.69 -7.31
C GLY A 128 19.27 24.58 -5.91
N PRO A 129 20.60 24.73 -5.79
CA PRO A 129 21.34 24.57 -4.53
C PRO A 129 20.78 25.39 -3.36
N GLU A 130 20.27 26.61 -3.61
CA GLU A 130 19.72 27.48 -2.57
C GLU A 130 18.43 26.94 -1.92
N SER A 131 17.60 26.20 -2.68
CA SER A 131 16.40 25.54 -2.15
C SER A 131 16.76 24.33 -1.30
N ILE A 132 17.86 23.64 -1.62
CA ILE A 132 18.35 22.50 -0.86
C ILE A 132 18.84 22.96 0.52
N ASP A 133 19.63 24.04 0.60
CA ASP A 133 20.15 24.56 1.88
C ASP A 133 19.03 25.00 2.84
N THR A 134 18.00 25.64 2.29
CA THR A 134 16.83 26.06 3.09
C THR A 134 16.08 24.84 3.62
N THR A 135 15.82 23.86 2.75
CA THR A 135 15.16 22.60 3.13
C THR A 135 16.01 21.83 4.15
N TYR A 136 17.33 21.78 3.98
CA TYR A 136 18.26 21.11 4.88
C TYR A 136 18.18 21.66 6.31
N LYS A 137 18.18 22.99 6.47
CA LYS A 137 18.04 23.63 7.79
C LYS A 137 16.74 23.27 8.52
N GLU A 138 15.68 22.95 7.78
CA GLU A 138 14.43 22.51 8.40
C GLU A 138 14.55 21.11 9.03
N PHE A 139 15.41 20.24 8.48
CA PHE A 139 15.56 18.85 8.90
C PHE A 139 16.84 18.58 9.73
N GLU A 140 17.79 19.52 9.80
CA GLU A 140 19.13 19.31 10.40
C GLU A 140 19.10 18.91 11.88
N ASN A 141 18.05 19.31 12.60
CA ASN A 141 17.89 19.05 14.03
C ASN A 141 16.98 17.85 14.34
N LEU A 142 16.50 17.14 13.32
CA LEU A 142 15.70 15.94 13.55
C LEU A 142 16.57 14.82 14.12
N PRO A 143 16.08 14.10 15.14
CA PRO A 143 16.86 13.02 15.73
C PRO A 143 17.04 11.90 14.72
N CYS A 144 18.28 11.48 14.52
CA CYS A 144 18.57 10.29 13.73
C CYS A 144 17.89 9.08 14.41
N PRO A 145 17.10 8.26 13.69
CA PRO A 145 16.41 7.12 14.29
C PRO A 145 17.36 6.10 14.94
N TRP A 146 18.64 6.10 14.55
CA TRP A 146 19.66 5.21 15.10
C TRP A 146 20.46 5.82 16.26
N VAL A 147 20.33 7.11 16.49
CA VAL A 147 20.98 7.84 17.60
C VAL A 147 19.90 8.66 18.29
N MET A 148 19.10 8.00 19.14
CA MET A 148 18.11 8.72 19.95
C MET A 148 18.83 9.61 20.96
N LEU A 149 18.83 10.92 20.70
CA LEU A 149 19.03 11.92 21.74
C LEU A 149 17.67 12.18 22.40
N PRO A 150 17.52 12.01 23.72
CA PRO A 150 16.27 12.33 24.41
C PRO A 150 16.00 13.84 24.36
N GLY A 151 14.79 14.26 23.92
CA GLY A 151 14.24 15.58 24.24
C GLY A 151 13.84 16.53 23.10
N ALA A 152 13.77 16.11 21.83
CA ALA A 152 13.29 16.97 20.75
C ALA A 152 11.75 16.90 20.60
N GLY A 153 11.03 17.96 20.99
CA GLY A 153 9.58 18.08 20.78
C GLY A 153 9.23 18.50 19.35
N LEU A 154 8.19 17.89 18.77
CA LEU A 154 7.73 18.13 17.39
C LEU A 154 6.39 18.91 17.40
N GLY A 155 6.33 20.00 16.64
CA GLY A 155 5.14 20.85 16.47
C GLY A 155 4.24 20.41 15.30
N THR A 156 3.03 20.99 15.23
CA THR A 156 1.90 20.56 14.38
C THR A 156 1.74 21.38 13.09
N LEU A 157 1.43 20.73 11.95
CA LEU A 157 0.58 21.19 10.81
C LEU A 157 0.64 20.22 9.60
N GLY A 158 -0.24 19.21 9.50
CA GLY A 158 -0.29 18.30 8.33
C GLY A 158 -1.41 17.25 8.42
N TYR A 159 -1.61 16.45 7.37
CA TYR A 159 -2.50 15.29 7.43
C TYR A 159 -1.83 14.12 8.14
N GLU A 160 -2.47 13.57 9.17
CA GLU A 160 -1.97 12.41 9.91
C GLU A 160 -1.91 11.17 8.99
N GLN A 161 -0.75 10.52 8.93
CA GLN A 161 -0.68 9.15 8.42
C GLN A 161 -1.28 8.23 9.48
N LEU A 162 -2.44 7.65 9.16
CA LEU A 162 -3.18 6.81 10.07
C LEU A 162 -2.87 5.34 9.81
N ILE A 163 -2.37 4.65 10.83
CA ILE A 163 -2.32 3.19 10.87
C ILE A 163 -3.55 2.72 11.63
N PHE A 164 -4.33 1.84 11.03
CA PHE A 164 -5.52 1.26 11.65
C PHE A 164 -5.71 -0.19 11.21
N ALA A 165 -6.43 -0.96 12.03
CA ALA A 165 -6.83 -2.31 11.66
C ALA A 165 -7.77 -2.29 10.45
N ARG A 166 -7.57 -3.19 9.48
CA ARG A 166 -8.42 -3.32 8.29
C ARG A 166 -9.90 -3.47 8.64
N SER A 167 -10.22 -4.20 9.72
CA SER A 167 -11.58 -4.37 10.23
C SER A 167 -12.23 -3.03 10.62
N LYS A 168 -11.47 -2.09 11.16
CA LYS A 168 -11.96 -0.75 11.52
C LYS A 168 -12.21 0.12 10.29
N LEU A 169 -11.37 0.04 9.26
CA LEU A 169 -11.67 0.69 7.99
C LEU A 169 -12.93 0.11 7.35
N TYR A 170 -13.07 -1.21 7.34
CA TYR A 170 -14.25 -1.87 6.82
C TYR A 170 -15.52 -1.43 7.56
N GLU A 171 -15.47 -1.34 8.90
CA GLU A 171 -16.57 -0.81 9.73
C GLU A 171 -16.93 0.63 9.34
N VAL A 172 -15.93 1.51 9.20
CA VAL A 172 -16.15 2.91 8.78
C VAL A 172 -16.79 2.99 7.40
N LEU A 173 -16.26 2.27 6.41
CA LEU A 173 -16.79 2.25 5.05
C LEU A 173 -18.22 1.69 5.02
N GLN A 174 -18.45 0.60 5.75
CA GLN A 174 -19.76 -0.03 5.82
C GLN A 174 -20.81 0.93 6.40
N ASN A 175 -20.45 1.70 7.42
CA ASN A 175 -21.36 2.67 8.06
C ASN A 175 -21.71 3.86 7.16
N ARG A 176 -20.97 4.10 6.07
CA ARG A 176 -21.26 5.15 5.08
C ARG A 176 -22.17 4.70 3.95
N VAL A 177 -22.30 3.39 3.73
CA VAL A 177 -23.13 2.83 2.66
C VAL A 177 -24.47 2.40 3.24
N PRO A 178 -25.61 2.86 2.69
CA PRO A 178 -26.92 2.42 3.15
C PRO A 178 -27.04 0.89 3.15
N ALA A 179 -27.53 0.31 4.25
CA ALA A 179 -27.54 -1.14 4.43
C ALA A 179 -28.27 -1.90 3.30
N HIS A 180 -29.32 -1.32 2.72
CA HIS A 180 -30.07 -1.93 1.61
C HIS A 180 -29.29 -2.02 0.29
N MET A 181 -28.19 -1.26 0.15
CA MET A 181 -27.28 -1.33 -1.01
C MET A 181 -26.25 -2.47 -0.86
N ILE A 182 -26.15 -3.10 0.32
CA ILE A 182 -25.18 -4.18 0.59
C ILE A 182 -25.92 -5.49 0.78
N SER A 183 -25.75 -6.41 -0.16
CA SER A 183 -26.19 -7.81 -0.02
C SER A 183 -25.05 -8.68 0.49
N ARG A 184 -25.14 -9.15 1.75
CA ARG A 184 -24.14 -10.03 2.39
C ARG A 184 -24.36 -11.51 2.08
N ASN A 185 -23.34 -12.33 2.33
CA ASN A 185 -23.35 -13.78 2.10
C ASN A 185 -23.71 -14.18 0.67
N LYS A 186 -23.49 -13.28 -0.29
CA LYS A 186 -23.60 -13.57 -1.71
C LYS A 186 -22.19 -13.86 -2.19
N ARG A 187 -21.91 -15.02 -2.79
CA ARG A 187 -20.67 -15.27 -3.56
C ARG A 187 -21.00 -15.32 -5.05
N VAL A 188 -20.26 -14.62 -5.91
CA VAL A 188 -20.47 -14.70 -7.38
C VAL A 188 -19.98 -16.07 -7.83
N LEU A 189 -20.78 -16.80 -8.59
CA LEU A 189 -20.36 -18.06 -9.19
C LEU A 189 -20.20 -17.97 -10.70
N ARG A 190 -21.08 -17.21 -11.36
CA ARG A 190 -21.09 -17.08 -12.81
C ARG A 190 -21.66 -15.74 -13.23
N ILE A 191 -21.07 -15.17 -14.26
CA ILE A 191 -21.59 -14.01 -14.98
C ILE A 191 -21.88 -14.43 -16.41
N THR A 192 -23.00 -13.96 -16.96
CA THR A 192 -23.34 -14.12 -18.36
C THR A 192 -23.91 -12.82 -18.89
N GLU A 193 -23.63 -12.50 -20.14
CA GLU A 193 -24.26 -11.37 -20.82
C GLU A 193 -25.40 -11.87 -21.71
N LYS A 194 -26.56 -11.22 -21.60
CA LYS A 194 -27.73 -11.52 -22.43
C LYS A 194 -28.60 -10.27 -22.55
N ASP A 195 -29.13 -10.01 -23.75
CA ASP A 195 -30.07 -8.91 -24.00
C ASP A 195 -29.52 -7.53 -23.54
N ASN A 196 -28.21 -7.28 -23.77
CA ASN A 196 -27.48 -6.08 -23.32
C ASN A 196 -27.55 -5.85 -21.79
N LYS A 197 -27.64 -6.95 -21.03
CA LYS A 197 -27.65 -6.97 -19.57
C LYS A 197 -26.68 -8.01 -19.05
N ILE A 198 -26.11 -7.71 -17.89
CA ILE A 198 -25.24 -8.60 -17.14
C ILE A 198 -26.08 -9.37 -16.15
N HIS A 199 -26.07 -10.69 -16.25
CA HIS A 199 -26.74 -11.61 -15.34
C HIS A 199 -25.72 -12.22 -14.38
N ILE A 200 -25.96 -12.05 -13.09
CA ILE A 200 -25.07 -12.52 -12.02
C ILE A 200 -25.74 -13.66 -11.27
N HIS A 201 -25.09 -14.82 -11.25
CA HIS A 201 -25.52 -16.01 -10.52
C HIS A 201 -24.74 -16.14 -9.21
N ARG A 202 -25.44 -16.32 -8.09
CA ARG A 202 -24.85 -16.41 -6.75
C ARG A 202 -24.89 -17.81 -6.16
N SER A 203 -24.07 -18.04 -5.14
CA SER A 203 -23.97 -19.31 -4.41
C SER A 203 -25.23 -19.75 -3.67
N ASP A 204 -26.13 -18.82 -3.37
CA ASP A 204 -27.41 -19.07 -2.74
C ASP A 204 -28.56 -19.17 -3.76
N ASN A 205 -28.24 -19.39 -5.03
CA ASN A 205 -29.18 -19.43 -6.16
C ASN A 205 -29.95 -18.12 -6.42
N THR A 206 -29.57 -17.00 -5.77
CA THR A 206 -30.15 -15.70 -6.13
C THR A 206 -29.53 -15.15 -7.43
N HIS A 207 -30.31 -14.33 -8.13
CA HIS A 207 -29.94 -13.75 -9.42
C HIS A 207 -30.07 -12.24 -9.39
N TYR A 208 -29.11 -11.55 -10.00
CA TYR A 208 -29.14 -10.10 -10.20
C TYR A 208 -28.97 -9.78 -11.68
N GLN A 209 -29.50 -8.64 -12.09
CA GLN A 209 -29.32 -8.07 -13.41
C GLN A 209 -28.79 -6.65 -13.29
N GLY A 210 -27.84 -6.28 -14.14
CA GLY A 210 -27.26 -4.95 -14.18
C GLY A 210 -26.88 -4.53 -15.58
N ASN A 211 -26.65 -3.23 -15.77
CA ASN A 211 -26.05 -2.71 -17.00
C ASN A 211 -24.52 -2.69 -16.93
N ILE A 212 -23.97 -2.49 -15.73
CA ILE A 212 -22.54 -2.36 -15.49
C ILE A 212 -22.17 -3.32 -14.37
N LEU A 213 -21.04 -4.02 -14.53
CA LEU A 213 -20.44 -4.88 -13.52
C LEU A 213 -19.05 -4.33 -13.19
N ILE A 214 -18.82 -4.09 -11.90
CA ILE A 214 -17.51 -3.65 -11.41
C ILE A 214 -16.94 -4.80 -10.56
N GLY A 215 -15.83 -5.38 -11.01
CA GLY A 215 -15.09 -6.42 -10.28
C GLY A 215 -14.22 -5.81 -9.20
N ALA A 216 -14.74 -5.72 -7.97
CA ALA A 216 -14.02 -5.27 -6.78
C ALA A 216 -13.91 -6.38 -5.71
N ASP A 217 -13.82 -7.63 -6.15
CA ASP A 217 -13.85 -8.86 -5.35
C ASP A 217 -12.46 -9.45 -5.04
N GLY A 218 -11.42 -8.62 -5.13
CA GLY A 218 -10.09 -8.91 -4.63
C GLY A 218 -9.20 -9.73 -5.57
N THR A 219 -8.09 -10.23 -5.02
CA THR A 219 -7.05 -10.95 -5.76
C THR A 219 -7.55 -12.23 -6.41
N HIS A 220 -8.50 -12.92 -5.80
CA HIS A 220 -9.15 -14.14 -6.33
C HIS A 220 -10.51 -13.84 -6.95
N SER A 221 -10.59 -12.75 -7.73
CA SER A 221 -11.80 -12.25 -8.35
C SER A 221 -12.54 -13.32 -9.16
N GLY A 222 -13.77 -13.64 -8.74
CA GLY A 222 -14.68 -14.48 -9.50
C GLY A 222 -15.23 -13.77 -10.73
N VAL A 223 -15.31 -12.43 -10.69
CA VAL A 223 -15.65 -11.60 -11.86
C VAL A 223 -14.60 -11.78 -12.95
N ARG A 224 -13.31 -11.62 -12.62
CA ARG A 224 -12.20 -11.78 -13.57
C ARG A 224 -12.15 -13.19 -14.15
N HIS A 225 -12.28 -14.22 -13.32
CA HIS A 225 -12.29 -15.61 -13.80
C HIS A 225 -13.43 -15.88 -14.78
N SER A 226 -14.63 -15.34 -14.51
CA SER A 226 -15.77 -15.49 -15.42
C SER A 226 -15.53 -14.78 -16.76
N LEU A 227 -14.92 -13.59 -16.74
CA LEU A 227 -14.60 -12.84 -17.96
C LEU A 227 -13.52 -13.55 -18.79
N PHE A 228 -12.45 -14.00 -18.14
CA PHE A 228 -11.34 -14.68 -18.82
C PHE A 228 -11.80 -15.96 -19.50
N LYS A 229 -12.66 -16.74 -18.82
CA LYS A 229 -13.27 -17.92 -19.42
C LYS A 229 -14.09 -17.58 -20.68
N GLN A 230 -14.88 -16.51 -20.65
CA GLN A 230 -15.65 -16.10 -21.83
C GLN A 230 -14.73 -15.68 -22.99
N LEU A 231 -13.67 -14.91 -22.71
CA LEU A 231 -12.68 -14.52 -23.71
C LEU A 231 -11.91 -15.74 -24.26
N GLU A 232 -11.60 -16.71 -23.41
CA GLU A 232 -10.96 -17.97 -23.80
C GLU A 232 -11.88 -18.79 -24.73
N ASP A 233 -13.15 -18.96 -24.36
CA ASP A 233 -14.17 -19.64 -25.18
C ASP A 233 -14.35 -18.96 -26.56
N GLN A 234 -14.10 -17.65 -26.64
CA GLN A 234 -14.15 -16.86 -27.88
C GLN A 234 -12.81 -16.83 -28.64
N GLY A 235 -11.73 -17.37 -28.09
CA GLY A 235 -10.39 -17.29 -28.66
C GLY A 235 -9.77 -15.88 -28.63
N LEU A 236 -10.27 -15.01 -27.74
CA LEU A 236 -9.85 -13.61 -27.58
C LEU A 236 -8.96 -13.38 -26.37
N LEU A 237 -8.82 -14.36 -25.46
CA LEU A 237 -7.96 -14.22 -24.28
C LEU A 237 -6.49 -14.13 -24.70
N PRO A 238 -5.77 -13.03 -24.37
CA PRO A 238 -4.34 -12.95 -24.61
C PRO A 238 -3.60 -14.09 -23.88
N LYS A 239 -2.62 -14.71 -24.54
CA LYS A 239 -1.81 -15.81 -23.96
C LYS A 239 -1.15 -15.45 -22.62
N GLU A 240 -0.91 -14.17 -22.38
CA GLU A 240 -0.32 -13.70 -21.12
C GLU A 240 -1.34 -13.77 -19.97
N ASP A 241 -2.62 -13.56 -20.26
CA ASP A 241 -3.71 -13.56 -19.27
C ASP A 241 -4.20 -14.98 -18.96
N SER A 242 -3.78 -15.98 -19.74
CA SER A 242 -3.96 -17.41 -19.42
C SER A 242 -2.88 -17.97 -18.51
N LYS A 243 -1.85 -17.19 -18.16
CA LYS A 243 -0.81 -17.63 -17.21
C LYS A 243 -1.35 -17.51 -15.78
N ASP A 244 -1.03 -18.51 -14.96
CA ASP A 244 -1.31 -18.44 -13.53
C ASP A 244 -0.56 -17.27 -12.88
N PHE A 245 -1.15 -16.70 -11.84
CA PHE A 245 -0.47 -15.70 -11.04
C PHE A 245 0.72 -16.32 -10.32
N VAL A 246 1.86 -15.67 -10.44
CA VAL A 246 3.04 -16.00 -9.64
C VAL A 246 2.86 -15.37 -8.27
N ILE A 247 2.77 -16.20 -7.23
CA ILE A 247 2.92 -15.72 -5.85
C ILE A 247 4.39 -15.41 -5.66
N ASP A 248 4.70 -14.15 -5.42
CA ASP A 248 6.06 -13.64 -5.25
C ASP A 248 6.48 -13.59 -3.79
N ALA A 249 5.52 -13.53 -2.86
CA ALA A 249 5.80 -13.60 -1.43
C ALA A 249 4.64 -14.18 -0.61
N VAL A 250 5.00 -14.87 0.47
CA VAL A 250 4.07 -15.20 1.56
C VAL A 250 4.26 -14.18 2.68
N VAL A 251 3.17 -13.66 3.23
CA VAL A 251 3.19 -12.62 4.27
C VAL A 251 2.32 -13.05 5.45
N MET A 252 2.82 -12.93 6.67
CA MET A 252 2.04 -13.06 7.89
C MET A 252 2.08 -11.73 8.65
N VAL A 253 0.91 -11.28 9.10
CA VAL A 253 0.74 -10.02 9.83
C VAL A 253 -0.14 -10.24 11.05
N ALA A 254 0.25 -9.70 12.20
CA ALA A 254 -0.59 -9.70 13.38
C ALA A 254 -0.32 -8.48 14.27
N ILE A 255 -1.13 -8.36 15.33
CA ILE A 255 -0.94 -7.38 16.39
C ILE A 255 -0.66 -8.15 17.69
N ALA A 256 0.52 -7.90 18.27
CA ALA A 256 0.86 -8.32 19.62
C ALA A 256 0.41 -7.24 20.61
N GLU A 257 -0.19 -7.67 21.72
CA GLU A 257 -0.50 -6.79 22.85
C GLU A 257 0.48 -7.11 23.98
N LEU A 258 1.27 -6.12 24.40
CA LEU A 258 2.20 -6.32 25.51
C LEU A 258 1.50 -5.99 26.82
N ALA A 259 1.54 -6.93 27.76
CA ALA A 259 0.74 -6.87 28.98
C ALA A 259 1.58 -6.50 30.22
N THR A 260 2.88 -6.77 30.19
CA THR A 260 3.76 -6.67 31.37
C THR A 260 4.73 -5.51 31.30
N ALA A 261 5.14 -4.99 32.46
CA ALA A 261 6.16 -3.95 32.54
C ALA A 261 7.52 -4.41 31.99
N GLU A 262 7.85 -5.69 32.15
CA GLU A 262 9.08 -6.30 31.64
C GLU A 262 9.10 -6.30 30.10
N GLU A 263 8.00 -6.67 29.45
CA GLU A 263 7.86 -6.58 27.99
C GLU A 263 7.99 -5.13 27.50
N LEU A 264 7.41 -4.17 28.22
CA LEU A 264 7.53 -2.75 27.89
C LEU A 264 8.94 -2.18 28.09
N GLU A 265 9.70 -2.73 29.03
CA GLU A 265 11.11 -2.37 29.21
C GLU A 265 11.97 -2.89 28.06
N LYS A 266 11.64 -4.07 27.53
CA LYS A 266 12.32 -4.66 26.38
C LYS A 266 12.16 -3.85 25.09
N TYR A 267 10.99 -3.22 24.89
CA TYR A 267 10.69 -2.43 23.69
C TYR A 267 10.50 -0.93 24.01
N PRO A 268 11.60 -0.19 24.25
CA PRO A 268 11.53 1.24 24.59
C PRO A 268 10.85 2.11 23.51
N GLN A 269 10.76 1.63 22.27
CA GLN A 269 10.05 2.26 21.16
C GLN A 269 8.56 2.51 21.47
N LEU A 270 7.97 1.76 22.40
CA LEU A 270 6.57 1.94 22.81
C LEU A 270 6.36 3.08 23.81
N LYS A 271 7.44 3.60 24.43
CA LYS A 271 7.35 4.64 25.46
C LYS A 271 7.23 6.07 24.89
N GLY A 272 7.42 6.23 23.58
CA GLY A 272 7.37 7.51 22.89
C GLY A 272 5.97 7.94 22.47
N ASP A 273 5.86 9.19 22.03
CA ASP A 273 4.66 9.75 21.42
C ASP A 273 4.65 9.63 19.89
N VAL A 274 5.68 9.01 19.29
CA VAL A 274 5.83 8.81 17.85
C VAL A 274 5.55 7.36 17.45
N CYS A 275 5.23 7.15 16.17
CA CYS A 275 5.15 5.82 15.59
C CYS A 275 6.55 5.42 15.09
N HIS A 276 7.12 4.38 15.69
CA HIS A 276 8.32 3.72 15.22
C HIS A 276 7.96 2.63 14.22
N PHE A 277 8.54 2.70 13.03
CA PHE A 277 8.45 1.69 12.00
C PHE A 277 9.86 1.19 11.70
N SER A 278 10.06 -0.12 11.81
CA SER A 278 11.35 -0.74 11.55
C SER A 278 11.19 -1.98 10.68
N ASN A 279 12.03 -2.09 9.65
CA ASN A 279 12.08 -3.22 8.77
C ASN A 279 13.53 -3.75 8.71
N LEU A 280 13.67 -5.07 8.71
CA LEU A 280 14.91 -5.81 8.64
C LEU A 280 14.80 -6.81 7.49
N MET A 281 15.74 -6.72 6.55
CA MET A 281 15.86 -7.63 5.41
C MET A 281 17.20 -8.35 5.51
N GLU A 282 17.18 -9.65 5.79
CA GLU A 282 18.35 -10.43 6.19
C GLU A 282 19.30 -10.72 5.01
N GLY A 283 20.11 -9.76 4.57
CA GLY A 283 21.17 -9.97 3.57
C GLY A 283 20.64 -10.61 2.27
N ASP A 284 21.20 -11.76 1.88
CA ASP A 284 20.78 -12.55 0.71
C ASP A 284 19.51 -13.40 0.96
N SER A 285 18.89 -13.28 2.14
CA SER A 285 17.64 -13.95 2.44
C SER A 285 16.49 -13.26 1.72
N SER A 286 15.54 -14.05 1.23
CA SER A 286 14.23 -13.58 0.79
C SER A 286 13.32 -13.14 1.95
N ARG A 287 13.81 -13.19 3.19
CA ARG A 287 13.00 -12.91 4.39
C ARG A 287 13.07 -11.45 4.82
N VAL A 288 11.89 -10.96 5.20
CA VAL A 288 11.67 -9.60 5.65
C VAL A 288 10.90 -9.66 6.98
N ALA A 289 11.36 -8.93 7.98
CA ALA A 289 10.68 -8.74 9.25
C ALA A 289 10.42 -7.25 9.49
N LEU A 290 9.18 -6.91 9.79
CA LEU A 290 8.72 -5.55 10.01
C LEU A 290 7.98 -5.47 11.33
N VAL A 291 8.25 -4.41 12.09
CA VAL A 291 7.56 -4.11 13.36
C VAL A 291 7.19 -2.63 13.40
N VAL A 292 6.00 -2.35 13.92
CA VAL A 292 5.43 -1.01 14.02
C VAL A 292 4.81 -0.82 15.39
N SER A 293 5.17 0.27 16.07
CA SER A 293 4.54 0.62 17.34
C SER A 293 3.13 1.12 17.09
N LEU A 294 2.18 0.57 17.82
CA LEU A 294 0.80 1.03 17.84
C LEU A 294 0.46 1.64 19.21
N PRO A 295 -0.62 2.45 19.29
CA PRO A 295 -1.13 2.92 20.56
C PRO A 295 -1.46 1.76 21.52
N ASN A 296 -1.57 2.07 22.81
CA ASN A 296 -1.95 1.10 23.85
C ASN A 296 -1.00 -0.10 23.98
N ASN A 297 0.32 0.14 23.88
CA ASN A 297 1.34 -0.90 24.08
C ASN A 297 1.24 -2.07 23.10
N GLN A 298 0.79 -1.79 21.88
CA GLN A 298 0.62 -2.79 20.83
C GLN A 298 1.79 -2.73 19.83
N ILE A 299 2.14 -3.88 19.28
CA ILE A 299 3.10 -4.00 18.17
C ILE A 299 2.38 -4.66 17.00
N CYS A 300 2.24 -3.94 15.88
CA CYS A 300 1.95 -4.58 14.60
C CYS A 300 3.24 -5.18 14.07
N TRP A 301 3.22 -6.45 13.68
CA TRP A 301 4.38 -7.08 13.06
C TRP A 301 4.00 -7.74 11.75
N THR A 302 4.98 -7.86 10.88
CA THR A 302 4.85 -8.56 9.60
C THR A 302 6.13 -9.35 9.37
N VAL A 303 5.97 -10.62 8.99
CA VAL A 303 7.07 -11.41 8.44
C VAL A 303 6.69 -11.83 7.03
N ALA A 304 7.65 -11.79 6.12
CA ALA A 304 7.45 -12.19 4.75
C ALA A 304 8.65 -12.98 4.24
N GLU A 305 8.40 -13.86 3.28
CA GLU A 305 9.42 -14.58 2.53
C GLU A 305 9.07 -14.49 1.05
N GLU A 306 10.00 -13.93 0.26
CA GLU A 306 9.89 -13.96 -1.20
C GLU A 306 10.12 -15.39 -1.69
N ILE A 307 9.24 -15.83 -2.60
CA ILE A 307 9.30 -17.15 -3.22
C ILE A 307 10.17 -17.01 -4.47
N SER A 308 11.24 -17.80 -4.56
CA SER A 308 12.09 -17.77 -5.75
C SER A 308 11.34 -18.31 -6.98
N GLU A 309 11.66 -17.81 -8.18
CA GLU A 309 11.01 -18.26 -9.42
C GLU A 309 11.06 -19.79 -9.63
N ASN A 310 12.11 -20.44 -9.10
CA ASN A 310 12.28 -21.89 -9.20
C ASN A 310 11.31 -22.69 -8.31
N GLU A 311 10.79 -22.10 -7.23
CA GLU A 311 9.88 -22.75 -6.28
C GLU A 311 8.39 -22.59 -6.65
N VAL A 312 8.10 -21.66 -7.57
CA VAL A 312 6.75 -21.32 -8.05
C VAL A 312 6.04 -22.54 -8.66
N GLY A 313 6.77 -23.44 -9.34
CA GLY A 313 6.19 -24.52 -10.17
C GLY A 313 5.57 -25.72 -9.42
N GLU A 314 6.15 -26.14 -8.29
CA GLU A 314 5.71 -27.36 -7.57
C GLU A 314 4.89 -27.07 -6.30
N ALA A 315 5.11 -25.93 -5.64
CA ALA A 315 4.51 -25.62 -4.33
C ALA A 315 3.20 -24.81 -4.40
N GLN A 316 2.91 -24.10 -5.50
CA GLN A 316 1.80 -23.14 -5.55
C GLN A 316 0.42 -23.74 -5.78
N GLN A 317 0.30 -24.87 -6.49
CA GLN A 317 -1.01 -25.47 -6.76
C GLN A 317 -1.69 -26.02 -5.49
N PHE A 318 -0.90 -26.47 -4.50
CA PHE A 318 -1.42 -27.15 -3.31
C PHE A 318 -1.80 -26.20 -2.17
N ARG A 319 -1.15 -25.03 -2.05
CA ARG A 319 -1.44 -24.08 -0.96
C ARG A 319 -2.62 -23.14 -1.26
N ASN A 320 -3.21 -23.19 -2.46
CA ASN A 320 -4.17 -22.20 -2.93
C ASN A 320 -5.56 -22.25 -2.30
N THR A 321 -5.97 -23.37 -1.68
CA THR A 321 -7.37 -23.54 -1.31
C THR A 321 -7.69 -23.19 0.13
N GLU A 322 -6.86 -23.51 1.13
CA GLU A 322 -7.24 -23.28 2.53
C GLU A 322 -5.98 -23.01 3.40
N TRP A 323 -5.85 -21.79 3.92
CA TRP A 323 -4.96 -21.52 5.06
C TRP A 323 -5.64 -22.08 6.32
N GLU A 324 -5.58 -23.39 6.48
CA GLU A 324 -6.07 -24.03 7.71
C GLU A 324 -5.16 -23.64 8.89
N PRO A 325 -5.65 -23.66 10.15
CA PRO A 325 -4.85 -23.34 11.34
C PRO A 325 -3.49 -24.07 11.40
N MET A 326 -3.41 -25.31 10.90
CA MET A 326 -2.15 -26.06 10.84
C MET A 326 -1.08 -25.40 9.96
N SER A 327 -1.47 -24.65 8.93
CA SER A 327 -0.53 -23.91 8.07
C SER A 327 0.04 -22.66 8.75
N ILE A 328 -0.66 -22.12 9.76
CA ILE A 328 -0.19 -20.97 10.53
C ILE A 328 0.92 -21.41 11.47
N ASP A 329 0.73 -22.50 12.22
CA ASP A 329 1.74 -22.99 13.18
C ASP A 329 3.08 -23.34 12.52
N ASP A 330 3.04 -23.92 11.32
CA ASP A 330 4.26 -24.23 10.57
C ASP A 330 4.97 -22.96 10.11
N MET A 331 4.23 -21.98 9.57
CA MET A 331 4.83 -20.68 9.26
C MET A 331 5.36 -19.97 10.51
N TYR A 332 4.69 -20.10 11.65
CA TYR A 332 5.17 -19.55 12.92
C TYR A 332 6.55 -20.08 13.26
N LYS A 333 6.74 -21.40 13.20
CA LYS A 333 8.05 -22.04 13.45
C LYS A 333 9.10 -21.60 12.42
N ASP A 334 8.70 -21.41 11.16
CA ASP A 334 9.62 -20.97 10.11
C ASP A 334 10.18 -19.56 10.38
N PHE A 335 9.39 -18.68 11.01
CA PHE A 335 9.76 -17.28 11.30
C PHE A 335 10.15 -17.01 12.76
N GLU A 336 9.94 -17.93 13.70
CA GLU A 336 10.18 -17.68 15.13
C GLU A 336 11.64 -17.24 15.41
N ASN A 337 12.57 -17.78 14.62
CA ASN A 337 14.01 -17.53 14.74
C ASN A 337 14.51 -16.36 13.87
N THR A 338 13.64 -15.70 13.10
CA THR A 338 13.99 -14.49 12.34
C THR A 338 14.36 -13.36 13.30
N LEU A 339 15.38 -12.57 12.94
CA LEU A 339 15.80 -11.42 13.75
C LEU A 339 14.68 -10.38 13.82
N CYS A 340 14.40 -9.89 15.02
CA CYS A 340 13.47 -8.78 15.21
C CYS A 340 14.18 -7.44 14.97
N PRO A 341 13.61 -6.50 14.20
CA PRO A 341 14.20 -5.17 14.00
C PRO A 341 14.41 -4.35 15.29
N TRP A 342 13.70 -4.68 16.38
CA TRP A 342 13.86 -4.04 17.69
C TRP A 342 14.73 -4.83 18.67
N GLY A 343 15.43 -5.86 18.17
CA GLY A 343 16.29 -6.74 18.95
C GLY A 343 15.61 -8.04 19.36
N GLY A 344 16.41 -9.10 19.53
CA GLY A 344 15.90 -10.44 19.83
C GLY A 344 15.38 -11.17 18.60
N LYS A 345 14.32 -11.97 18.78
CA LYS A 345 13.75 -12.84 17.76
C LYS A 345 12.26 -12.53 17.53
N MET A 346 11.78 -12.71 16.29
CA MET A 346 10.37 -12.46 15.96
C MET A 346 9.42 -13.34 16.77
N GLY A 347 9.81 -14.59 17.08
CA GLY A 347 9.03 -15.50 17.92
C GLY A 347 8.57 -14.88 19.24
N GLU A 348 9.42 -14.06 19.87
CA GLU A 348 9.12 -13.40 21.15
C GLU A 348 7.96 -12.40 21.06
N ILE A 349 7.77 -11.74 19.91
CA ILE A 349 6.62 -10.85 19.65
C ILE A 349 5.43 -11.67 19.15
N MET A 350 5.69 -12.66 18.29
CA MET A 350 4.67 -13.48 17.65
C MET A 350 3.86 -14.31 18.66
N GLU A 351 4.50 -14.81 19.71
CA GLU A 351 3.86 -15.54 20.82
C GLU A 351 2.81 -14.68 21.56
N SER A 352 3.01 -13.36 21.61
CA SER A 352 2.09 -12.42 22.26
C SER A 352 0.89 -12.04 21.40
N ALA A 353 0.82 -12.49 20.15
CA ALA A 353 -0.23 -12.15 19.18
C ALA A 353 -1.31 -13.24 18.99
N GLN A 354 -1.40 -14.20 19.94
CA GLN A 354 -2.33 -15.33 19.82
C GLN A 354 -3.78 -14.86 19.61
N GLY A 355 -4.31 -15.10 18.41
CA GLY A 355 -5.71 -14.84 18.03
C GLY A 355 -5.96 -13.71 17.03
N SER A 356 -4.94 -12.95 16.61
CA SER A 356 -5.09 -11.81 15.69
C SER A 356 -4.32 -11.94 14.35
N VAL A 357 -3.83 -13.14 14.05
CA VAL A 357 -2.97 -13.40 12.90
C VAL A 357 -3.76 -13.44 11.61
N ASN A 358 -3.29 -12.69 10.61
CA ASN A 358 -3.76 -12.78 9.25
C ASN A 358 -2.59 -13.22 8.37
N VAL A 359 -2.85 -14.16 7.46
CA VAL A 359 -1.91 -14.56 6.43
C VAL A 359 -2.39 -13.97 5.11
N GLU A 360 -1.49 -13.28 4.41
CA GLU A 360 -1.76 -12.63 3.14
C GLU A 360 -0.78 -13.12 2.08
N ARG A 361 -1.23 -13.13 0.82
CA ARG A 361 -0.36 -13.28 -0.33
C ARG A 361 -0.27 -11.97 -1.04
N LYS A 362 0.95 -11.59 -1.40
CA LYS A 362 1.14 -10.58 -2.42
C LYS A 362 1.15 -11.28 -3.76
N LEU A 363 0.46 -10.64 -4.70
CA LEU A 363 0.48 -11.02 -6.10
C LEU A 363 1.03 -9.81 -6.81
N ASN A 364 2.19 -9.95 -7.41
CA ASN A 364 2.69 -8.93 -8.31
C ASN A 364 2.13 -9.21 -9.70
N HIS A 365 1.30 -8.28 -10.17
CA HIS A 365 0.92 -8.26 -11.56
C HIS A 365 1.58 -7.04 -12.17
N GLY A 366 2.50 -7.24 -13.12
CA GLY A 366 3.15 -6.18 -13.88
C GLY A 366 2.20 -5.36 -14.78
N ARG A 367 0.90 -5.37 -14.51
CA ARG A 367 -0.13 -4.61 -15.22
C ARG A 367 -1.14 -4.02 -14.25
N THR A 368 -1.47 -2.77 -14.47
CA THR A 368 -2.53 -2.04 -13.77
C THR A 368 -3.78 -2.04 -14.66
N VAL A 369 -4.72 -2.95 -14.34
CA VAL A 369 -6.10 -3.04 -14.84
C VAL A 369 -6.31 -3.63 -16.25
N LEU A 370 -7.08 -4.73 -16.30
CA LEU A 370 -7.85 -5.18 -17.48
C LEU A 370 -9.32 -4.76 -17.25
N MET A 371 -9.81 -3.79 -18.03
CA MET A 371 -11.25 -3.61 -18.23
C MET A 371 -11.55 -4.13 -19.64
N GLY A 372 -12.29 -5.24 -19.72
CA GLY A 372 -12.72 -5.79 -20.99
C GLY A 372 -13.82 -4.92 -21.57
N GLU A 373 -13.58 -4.35 -22.74
CA GLU A 373 -14.64 -3.99 -23.68
C GLU A 373 -14.96 -5.22 -24.52
N VAL A 374 -16.25 -5.42 -24.82
CA VAL A 374 -16.74 -6.29 -25.90
C VAL A 374 -17.33 -5.41 -26.98
#